data_AF-B4H540-F1
#
_entry.id   AF-B4H540-F1
#
_cell.length_a   1.000
_cell.length_b   1.000
_cell.length_c   1.000
_cell.angle_alpha   90.00
_cell.angle_beta   90.00
_cell.angle_gamma   90.00
#
_symmetry.space_group_name_H-M   'P 1'
#
loop_
_entity.id
_entity.type
_entity.pdbx_description
1 polymer ?
#
loop_
_entity_poly.entity_id
_entity_poly.type
_entity_poly.pdbx_seq_one_letter_code
_entity_poly.pdbx_strand_id
1 'polypeptide(L)'
;MAMLTRLTSSGTTTVAGAPGSPKGLQRFQNYIAAFLWPGTQRHQRKSTQLDAIDCFTNDLVSRKTQKWEELRDSLMNKKQSAALEADDNSNVASGTATAAGEGVGTANTSFSQNVGLMSKGMMSDLKALRSPQLGLDIRSLSQPQLDNLLMATLEIKNKLDFLYLIRQCIRCNLLPSNEVFISCLKYLSTQRKLQQLEALADICRLLKHPFAHTYADLAPFKAIALWNNGNADVALMTLHRGYGVSMTTEEGRRMIRTAFRTISEETLAQKSEAVLVSLMDVARAIHREHKDIFVVACVWKQCFVSDWFCDQKSAGELLEHYKELQELVERRASPLCSSFLGRNNVDAVHRLIEVYLQHQQRSACASCLSLLFNYQYLRKDLRACAEIVKSCSELEMPLNELQNEQFLSLFLDQSDPIDKANGTTGAAKYKTPKSFQYKF
;
A
#
# COMPACT_ATOMS: atom_id res chain seq x y z
N MET A 1 -29.85 -10.34 49.61
CA MET A 1 -29.65 -9.79 48.25
C MET A 1 -28.15 -9.87 47.95
N ALA A 2 -27.66 -11.00 47.45
CA ALA A 2 -27.45 -11.31 46.02
C ALA A 2 -26.56 -10.26 45.34
N MET A 3 -25.39 -10.55 44.77
CA MET A 3 -24.70 -11.80 44.47
C MET A 3 -23.22 -11.46 44.21
N LEU A 4 -22.29 -12.10 44.91
CA LEU A 4 -20.84 -12.05 44.67
C LEU A 4 -20.29 -13.45 44.93
N THR A 5 -20.33 -14.33 43.93
CA THR A 5 -19.60 -15.63 43.86
C THR A 5 -19.97 -16.37 42.58
N ARG A 6 -18.97 -17.04 41.97
CA ARG A 6 -18.97 -18.05 40.87
C ARG A 6 -18.26 -17.52 39.60
N LEU A 7 -17.14 -18.07 39.10
CA LEU A 7 -16.60 -19.44 39.15
C LEU A 7 -15.07 -19.47 39.02
N THR A 8 -14.42 -20.19 39.93
CA THR A 8 -13.22 -21.00 39.69
C THR A 8 -13.58 -22.43 40.07
N SER A 9 -13.47 -23.40 39.17
CA SER A 9 -12.88 -24.74 39.43
C SER A 9 -13.04 -25.67 38.22
N SER A 10 -11.96 -26.40 37.97
CA SER A 10 -11.76 -27.47 37.01
C SER A 10 -12.80 -28.60 37.04
N GLY A 11 -12.90 -29.30 35.90
CA GLY A 11 -13.52 -30.61 35.76
C GLY A 11 -13.02 -31.32 34.51
N THR A 12 -12.08 -32.25 34.68
CA THR A 12 -11.57 -33.21 33.69
C THR A 12 -12.38 -34.52 33.74
N THR A 13 -12.81 -35.05 32.59
CA THR A 13 -12.68 -36.46 32.10
C THR A 13 -13.48 -36.67 30.78
N THR A 14 -12.79 -36.88 29.63
CA THR A 14 -12.68 -38.13 28.81
C THR A 14 -14.00 -38.61 28.17
N VAL A 15 -14.18 -38.84 26.85
CA VAL A 15 -13.44 -39.73 25.92
C VAL A 15 -13.81 -39.42 24.43
N ALA A 16 -12.82 -39.63 23.53
CA ALA A 16 -12.85 -39.98 22.08
C ALA A 16 -13.15 -38.93 20.98
N GLY A 17 -12.15 -38.71 20.11
CA GLY A 17 -12.30 -38.21 18.74
C GLY A 17 -11.13 -37.34 18.23
N ALA A 18 -10.01 -37.94 17.81
CA ALA A 18 -8.96 -37.28 17.01
C ALA A 18 -9.27 -37.41 15.50
N PRO A 19 -8.51 -36.78 14.58
CA PRO A 19 -7.97 -35.42 14.54
C PRO A 19 -8.25 -34.74 13.15
N GLY A 20 -8.36 -33.41 13.08
CA GLY A 20 -8.33 -32.74 11.76
C GLY A 20 -8.81 -31.29 11.70
N SER A 21 -7.87 -30.34 11.78
CA SER A 21 -7.70 -29.28 10.76
C SER A 21 -6.69 -28.22 11.24
N PRO A 22 -5.66 -27.84 10.44
CA PRO A 22 -4.63 -26.88 10.85
C PRO A 22 -5.03 -25.42 10.53
N LYS A 23 -6.32 -25.06 10.64
CA LYS A 23 -6.79 -23.73 10.23
C LYS A 23 -6.44 -22.61 11.21
N GLY A 24 -6.21 -22.95 12.49
CA GLY A 24 -5.80 -21.97 13.51
C GLY A 24 -4.35 -21.52 13.37
N LEU A 25 -3.44 -22.47 13.12
CA LEU A 25 -2.00 -22.19 12.98
C LEU A 25 -1.68 -21.41 11.70
N GLN A 26 -2.41 -21.70 10.61
CA GLN A 26 -2.24 -21.02 9.32
C GLN A 26 -2.70 -19.56 9.35
N ARG A 27 -3.75 -19.25 10.14
CA ARG A 27 -4.17 -17.85 10.37
C ARG A 27 -3.12 -17.09 11.17
N PHE A 28 -2.53 -17.70 12.20
CA PHE A 28 -1.47 -17.07 12.98
C PHE A 28 -0.18 -16.84 12.16
N GLN A 29 0.21 -17.80 11.31
CA GLN A 29 1.33 -17.66 10.38
C GLN A 29 1.05 -16.58 9.30
N ASN A 30 -0.18 -16.47 8.80
CA ASN A 30 -0.56 -15.42 7.85
C ASN A 30 -0.54 -14.02 8.48
N TYR A 31 -0.85 -13.87 9.78
CA TYR A 31 -0.69 -12.59 10.46
C TYR A 31 0.78 -12.20 10.62
N ILE A 32 1.67 -13.14 10.93
CA ILE A 32 3.12 -12.87 11.02
C ILE A 32 3.72 -12.56 9.63
N ALA A 33 3.27 -13.26 8.58
CA ALA A 33 3.68 -13.01 7.19
C ALA A 33 3.19 -11.66 6.66
N ALA A 34 1.93 -11.28 6.93
CA ALA A 34 1.36 -9.99 6.55
C ALA A 34 1.98 -8.80 7.31
N PHE A 35 2.47 -9.04 8.53
CA PHE A 35 3.07 -8.01 9.37
C PHE A 35 4.55 -7.77 9.08
N LEU A 36 5.31 -8.82 8.75
CA LEU A 36 6.72 -8.70 8.39
C LEU A 36 6.93 -8.38 6.91
N TRP A 37 5.93 -8.65 6.06
CA TRP A 37 5.95 -8.41 4.62
C TRP A 37 4.54 -8.10 4.10
N PRO A 38 4.03 -6.86 4.30
CA PRO A 38 2.81 -6.46 3.63
C PRO A 38 3.09 -6.55 2.13
N GLY A 39 2.38 -7.46 1.44
CA GLY A 39 2.26 -7.39 0.00
C GLY A 39 1.80 -5.98 -0.32
N THR A 40 2.60 -5.26 -1.09
CA THR A 40 2.22 -3.95 -1.61
C THR A 40 0.96 -4.13 -2.42
N GLN A 41 -0.21 -3.84 -1.84
CA GLN A 41 -1.41 -3.53 -2.61
C GLN A 41 -1.15 -2.21 -3.32
N ARG A 42 -0.39 -2.26 -4.42
CA ARG A 42 -0.81 -1.50 -5.58
C ARG A 42 -2.08 -2.18 -6.04
N HIS A 43 -3.17 -1.42 -6.12
CA HIS A 43 -4.39 -1.87 -6.78
C HIS A 43 -4.07 -2.29 -8.22
N GLN A 44 -3.74 -3.57 -8.44
CA GLN A 44 -3.92 -4.21 -9.73
C GLN A 44 -5.41 -4.52 -9.85
N ARG A 45 -6.10 -3.62 -10.55
CA ARG A 45 -7.41 -3.93 -11.12
C ARG A 45 -7.23 -5.13 -12.05
N LYS A 46 -8.09 -6.13 -11.87
CA LYS A 46 -8.21 -7.31 -12.72
C LYS A 46 -8.44 -6.86 -14.16
N SER A 47 -7.71 -7.48 -15.08
CA SER A 47 -7.60 -7.20 -16.52
C SER A 47 -8.89 -7.42 -17.35
N THR A 48 -10.07 -7.35 -16.74
CA THR A 48 -11.38 -7.38 -17.43
C THR A 48 -12.19 -6.09 -17.19
N GLN A 49 -11.64 -5.11 -16.45
CA GLN A 49 -12.26 -3.80 -16.24
C GLN A 49 -11.73 -2.70 -17.17
N LEU A 50 -10.67 -2.91 -17.93
CA LEU A 50 -10.13 -1.88 -18.83
C LEU A 50 -11.12 -1.57 -19.97
N ASP A 51 -11.69 -2.59 -20.62
CA ASP A 51 -12.71 -2.37 -21.66
C ASP A 51 -14.01 -1.74 -21.10
N ALA A 52 -14.40 -2.07 -19.88
CA ALA A 52 -15.58 -1.47 -19.24
C ALA A 52 -15.34 -0.02 -18.79
N ILE A 53 -14.11 0.32 -18.39
CA ILE A 53 -13.72 1.68 -18.02
C ILE A 53 -13.53 2.54 -19.26
N ASP A 54 -13.03 2.00 -20.37
CA ASP A 54 -12.93 2.72 -21.64
C ASP A 54 -14.31 2.96 -22.25
N CYS A 55 -15.24 2.00 -22.18
CA CYS A 55 -16.65 2.23 -22.52
C CYS A 55 -17.30 3.29 -21.61
N PHE A 56 -17.07 3.26 -20.30
CA PHE A 56 -17.62 4.25 -19.37
C PHE A 56 -17.01 5.65 -19.58
N THR A 57 -15.72 5.73 -19.90
CA THR A 57 -15.02 7.00 -20.14
C THR A 57 -15.47 7.60 -21.48
N ASN A 58 -15.65 6.77 -22.51
CA ASN A 58 -16.26 7.20 -23.77
C ASN A 58 -17.71 7.65 -23.60
N ASP A 59 -18.52 6.97 -22.79
CA ASP A 59 -19.89 7.39 -22.47
C ASP A 59 -19.91 8.70 -21.67
N LEU A 60 -18.98 8.89 -20.73
CA LEU A 60 -18.88 10.10 -19.91
C LEU A 60 -18.41 11.30 -20.74
N VAL A 61 -17.46 11.09 -21.65
CA VAL A 61 -17.01 12.10 -22.61
C VAL A 61 -18.15 12.42 -23.57
N SER A 62 -18.84 11.43 -24.13
CA SER A 62 -19.98 11.64 -25.04
C SER A 62 -21.12 12.41 -24.36
N ARG A 63 -21.47 12.08 -23.11
CA ARG A 63 -22.48 12.83 -22.33
C ARG A 63 -22.05 14.25 -21.99
N LYS A 64 -20.75 14.49 -21.74
CA LYS A 64 -20.24 15.84 -21.51
C LYS A 64 -20.19 16.65 -22.80
N THR A 65 -19.78 16.04 -23.90
CA THR A 65 -19.79 16.68 -25.22
C THR A 65 -21.21 17.05 -25.59
N GLN A 66 -22.17 16.12 -25.50
CA GLN A 66 -23.59 16.38 -25.75
C GLN A 66 -24.16 17.52 -24.89
N LYS A 67 -23.83 17.55 -23.58
CA LYS A 67 -24.21 18.68 -22.71
C LYS A 67 -23.61 20.01 -23.15
N TRP A 68 -22.38 20.01 -23.66
CA TRP A 68 -21.76 21.22 -24.20
C TRP A 68 -22.39 21.64 -25.53
N GLU A 69 -22.80 20.69 -26.37
CA GLU A 69 -23.54 20.99 -27.60
C GLU A 69 -24.93 21.55 -27.30
N GLU A 70 -25.67 20.97 -26.34
CA GLU A 70 -26.96 21.48 -25.88
C GLU A 70 -26.85 22.89 -25.25
N LEU A 71 -25.78 23.17 -24.49
CA LEU A 71 -25.52 24.49 -23.92
C LEU A 71 -25.14 25.51 -25.00
N ARG A 72 -24.36 25.10 -26.01
CA ARG A 72 -24.00 25.92 -27.16
C ARG A 72 -25.22 26.22 -28.02
N ASP A 73 -26.08 25.24 -28.27
CA ASP A 73 -27.31 25.42 -29.05
C ASP A 73 -28.34 26.24 -28.27
N SER A 74 -28.43 26.09 -26.94
CA SER A 74 -29.23 26.95 -26.07
C SER A 74 -28.74 28.40 -26.08
N LEU A 75 -27.42 28.62 -26.10
CA LEU A 75 -26.83 29.97 -26.21
C LEU A 75 -27.03 30.59 -27.59
N MET A 76 -26.95 29.80 -28.67
CA MET A 76 -27.22 30.25 -30.04
C MET A 76 -28.71 30.57 -30.24
N ASN A 77 -29.62 29.73 -29.73
CA ASN A 77 -31.07 29.97 -29.78
C ASN A 77 -31.47 31.17 -28.93
N LYS A 78 -30.83 31.40 -27.77
CA LYS A 78 -31.05 32.59 -26.93
C LYS A 78 -30.58 33.88 -27.60
N LYS A 79 -29.58 33.80 -28.49
CA LYS A 79 -29.10 34.93 -29.28
C LYS A 79 -30.00 35.22 -30.49
N GLN A 80 -30.67 34.21 -31.05
CA GLN A 80 -31.69 34.39 -32.08
C GLN A 80 -33.03 34.90 -31.51
N SER A 81 -33.42 34.49 -30.29
CA SER A 81 -34.63 35.01 -29.64
C SER A 81 -34.48 36.44 -29.12
N ALA A 82 -33.26 36.86 -28.74
CA ALA A 82 -32.97 38.23 -28.30
C ALA A 82 -32.81 39.23 -29.46
N ALA A 83 -32.69 38.76 -30.70
CA ALA A 83 -32.62 39.59 -31.91
C ALA A 83 -33.99 39.89 -32.53
N LEU A 84 -35.08 39.35 -31.98
CA LEU A 84 -36.46 39.53 -32.47
C LEU A 84 -37.37 40.34 -31.53
N GLU A 85 -36.88 40.79 -30.36
CA GLU A 85 -37.66 41.63 -29.41
C GLU A 85 -36.98 42.98 -29.11
N ALA A 86 -36.33 43.58 -30.11
CA ALA A 86 -35.80 44.93 -30.04
C ALA A 86 -36.47 45.83 -31.08
N ASP A 87 -37.79 45.97 -30.98
CA ASP A 87 -38.57 47.09 -31.53
C ASP A 87 -40.00 46.96 -30.96
N ASP A 88 -40.29 47.65 -29.84
CA ASP A 88 -41.38 48.63 -29.80
C ASP A 88 -41.52 49.32 -28.42
N ASN A 89 -41.62 50.66 -28.48
CA ASN A 89 -42.32 51.61 -27.61
C ASN A 89 -42.17 51.55 -26.06
N SER A 90 -41.50 52.52 -25.43
CA SER A 90 -41.81 53.94 -25.22
C SER A 90 -42.58 54.26 -23.93
N ASN A 91 -41.95 55.09 -23.09
CA ASN A 91 -42.50 56.26 -22.41
C ASN A 91 -43.50 56.09 -21.24
N VAL A 92 -43.08 56.52 -20.04
CA VAL A 92 -43.49 57.79 -19.36
C VAL A 92 -43.36 57.66 -17.83
N ALA A 93 -42.54 58.55 -17.25
CA ALA A 93 -42.61 59.26 -15.95
C ALA A 93 -42.98 58.48 -14.66
N SER A 94 -42.53 58.80 -13.45
CA SER A 94 -41.80 59.92 -12.82
C SER A 94 -41.21 59.31 -11.53
N GLY A 95 -40.02 59.67 -11.06
CA GLY A 95 -39.84 60.85 -10.24
C GLY A 95 -38.95 60.52 -9.03
N THR A 96 -37.88 61.30 -8.87
CA THR A 96 -37.18 61.69 -7.63
C THR A 96 -36.50 60.59 -6.80
N ALA A 97 -35.15 60.49 -6.84
CA ALA A 97 -34.18 61.15 -5.94
C ALA A 97 -34.05 60.39 -4.60
N THR A 98 -32.90 59.93 -4.07
CA THR A 98 -31.53 60.45 -4.04
C THR A 98 -30.56 59.37 -3.52
N ALA A 99 -29.27 59.57 -3.83
CA ALA A 99 -28.07 59.19 -3.05
C ALA A 99 -27.51 57.76 -3.13
N ALA A 100 -26.53 57.63 -4.03
CA ALA A 100 -25.15 57.19 -3.80
C ALA A 100 -24.88 55.91 -2.99
N GLY A 101 -24.24 54.94 -3.66
CA GLY A 101 -23.46 53.90 -2.98
C GLY A 101 -23.39 52.57 -3.74
N GLU A 102 -22.58 52.53 -4.80
CA GLU A 102 -22.01 51.30 -5.38
C GLU A 102 -21.37 50.42 -4.27
N GLY A 103 -21.34 49.09 -4.32
CA GLY A 103 -21.78 48.16 -5.34
C GLY A 103 -21.40 46.72 -4.95
N VAL A 104 -22.06 45.79 -5.65
CA VAL A 104 -21.58 44.47 -6.06
C VAL A 104 -21.47 43.36 -5.00
N GLY A 105 -22.34 42.35 -5.16
CA GLY A 105 -21.82 40.98 -5.32
C GLY A 105 -22.37 39.87 -4.42
N THR A 106 -23.67 39.80 -4.16
CA THR A 106 -24.32 38.58 -3.67
C THR A 106 -24.47 37.55 -4.79
N ALA A 107 -23.71 36.46 -4.73
CA ALA A 107 -24.11 35.17 -5.31
C ALA A 107 -23.36 34.02 -4.61
N ASN A 108 -23.85 33.67 -3.41
CA ASN A 108 -23.65 32.34 -2.85
C ASN A 108 -24.34 31.33 -3.78
N THR A 109 -23.63 30.34 -4.27
CA THR A 109 -24.07 28.93 -4.32
C THR A 109 -23.02 28.02 -4.95
N SER A 110 -23.00 26.77 -4.44
CA SER A 110 -22.33 25.57 -4.96
C SER A 110 -20.84 25.36 -4.63
N PHE A 111 -20.54 25.09 -3.36
CA PHE A 111 -19.42 24.21 -2.98
C PHE A 111 -19.82 23.14 -1.94
N SER A 112 -21.08 23.12 -1.51
CA SER A 112 -21.54 22.34 -0.35
C SER A 112 -21.90 20.88 -0.64
N GLN A 113 -21.73 20.36 -1.86
CA GLN A 113 -22.34 19.07 -2.22
C GLN A 113 -21.43 17.85 -2.27
N ASN A 114 -20.12 17.97 -2.05
CA ASN A 114 -19.21 16.80 -2.19
C ASN A 114 -18.41 16.38 -0.93
N VAL A 115 -18.78 16.84 0.27
CA VAL A 115 -18.14 16.36 1.52
C VAL A 115 -19.23 15.97 2.52
N GLY A 116 -19.83 14.80 2.31
CA GLY A 116 -21.00 14.31 3.04
C GLY A 116 -20.74 13.61 4.38
N LEU A 117 -19.57 13.79 5.02
CA LEU A 117 -19.24 13.06 6.26
C LEU A 117 -18.49 13.88 7.33
N MET A 118 -18.41 15.21 7.22
CA MET A 118 -17.87 16.05 8.30
C MET A 118 -19.00 16.72 9.07
N SER A 119 -18.95 16.65 10.41
CA SER A 119 -19.94 17.31 11.26
C SER A 119 -19.96 18.82 10.97
N LYS A 120 -21.14 19.45 10.99
CA LYS A 120 -21.30 20.88 10.69
C LYS A 120 -20.42 21.78 11.57
N GLY A 121 -20.09 21.34 12.80
CA GLY A 121 -19.16 22.03 13.70
C GLY A 121 -17.70 21.99 13.24
N MET A 122 -17.22 20.87 12.70
CA MET A 122 -15.86 20.79 12.15
C MET A 122 -15.69 21.69 10.91
N MET A 123 -16.76 21.84 10.13
CA MET A 123 -16.76 22.70 8.95
C MET A 123 -16.82 24.19 9.31
N SER A 124 -17.45 24.55 10.44
CA SER A 124 -17.35 25.92 10.98
C SER A 124 -15.97 26.21 11.55
N ASP A 125 -15.33 25.26 12.21
CA ASP A 125 -13.97 25.43 12.76
C ASP A 125 -12.91 25.52 11.65
N LEU A 126 -13.04 24.72 10.58
CA LEU A 126 -12.22 24.84 9.38
C LEU A 126 -12.47 26.15 8.61
N LYS A 127 -13.71 26.66 8.62
CA LYS A 127 -14.00 27.99 8.06
C LYS A 127 -13.45 29.11 8.93
N ALA A 128 -13.41 28.94 10.26
CA ALA A 128 -12.78 29.87 11.18
C ALA A 128 -11.26 29.95 10.93
N LEU A 129 -10.59 28.82 10.65
CA LEU A 129 -9.18 28.77 10.22
C LEU A 129 -8.87 29.60 8.96
N ARG A 130 -9.85 29.78 8.06
CA ARG A 130 -9.68 30.54 6.81
C ARG A 130 -9.83 32.06 6.96
N SER A 131 -10.27 32.54 8.11
CA SER A 131 -10.40 33.98 8.34
C SER A 131 -9.09 34.56 8.89
N PRO A 132 -8.48 35.58 8.25
CA PRO A 132 -7.19 36.13 8.67
C PRO A 132 -7.23 36.93 9.98
N GLN A 133 -8.37 36.92 10.70
CA GLN A 133 -8.64 37.76 11.86
C GLN A 133 -9.03 36.99 13.13
N LEU A 134 -9.25 35.66 13.08
CA LEU A 134 -9.45 34.85 14.28
C LEU A 134 -8.36 33.76 14.37
N GLY A 135 -7.26 34.12 15.04
CA GLY A 135 -6.24 33.15 15.44
C GLY A 135 -6.83 32.14 16.40
N LEU A 136 -7.07 30.91 15.93
CA LEU A 136 -7.38 29.78 16.79
C LEU A 136 -6.24 29.60 17.80
N ASP A 137 -6.51 29.94 19.07
CA ASP A 137 -5.60 29.66 20.17
C ASP A 137 -5.78 28.20 20.58
N ILE A 138 -4.79 27.37 20.27
CA ILE A 138 -4.83 25.94 20.59
C ILE A 138 -4.90 25.70 22.11
N ARG A 139 -4.57 26.71 22.94
CA ARG A 139 -4.67 26.61 24.41
C ARG A 139 -6.08 26.39 24.94
N SER A 140 -7.11 26.84 24.21
CA SER A 140 -8.50 26.64 24.63
C SER A 140 -9.10 25.32 24.14
N LEU A 141 -8.37 24.53 23.35
CA LEU A 141 -8.85 23.27 22.80
C LEU A 141 -8.55 22.10 23.72
N SER A 142 -9.54 21.22 23.88
CA SER A 142 -9.31 19.91 24.51
C SER A 142 -8.49 19.01 23.57
N GLN A 143 -7.76 18.04 24.15
CA GLN A 143 -6.95 17.08 23.39
C GLN A 143 -7.75 16.35 22.28
N PRO A 144 -9.00 15.88 22.51
CA PRO A 144 -9.80 15.27 21.44
C PRO A 144 -10.17 16.23 20.31
N GLN A 145 -10.40 17.51 20.61
CA GLN A 145 -10.70 18.52 19.59
C GLN A 145 -9.48 18.81 18.72
N LEU A 146 -8.30 18.92 19.34
CA LEU A 146 -7.04 19.07 18.62
C LEU A 146 -6.75 17.87 17.72
N ASP A 147 -6.94 16.66 18.24
CA ASP A 147 -6.74 15.42 17.51
C ASP A 147 -7.67 15.33 16.29
N ASN A 148 -8.96 15.60 16.48
CA ASN A 148 -9.94 15.61 15.40
C ASN A 148 -9.62 16.66 14.34
N LEU A 149 -9.14 17.84 14.75
CA LEU A 149 -8.78 18.92 13.81
C LEU A 149 -7.53 18.54 13.00
N LEU A 150 -6.50 17.99 13.64
CA LEU A 150 -5.31 17.50 12.95
C LEU A 150 -5.63 16.35 12.00
N MET A 151 -6.44 15.38 12.43
CA MET A 151 -6.87 14.28 11.56
C MET A 151 -7.71 14.77 10.37
N ALA A 152 -8.65 15.68 10.59
CA ALA A 152 -9.45 16.27 9.50
C ALA A 152 -8.56 17.02 8.49
N THR A 153 -7.56 17.79 8.95
CA THR A 153 -6.62 18.46 8.04
C THR A 153 -5.73 17.48 7.26
N LEU A 154 -5.35 16.35 7.87
CA LEU A 154 -4.63 15.26 7.20
C LEU A 154 -5.50 14.56 6.14
N GLU A 155 -6.76 14.27 6.44
CA GLU A 155 -7.72 13.65 5.52
C GLU A 155 -8.03 14.53 4.31
N ILE A 156 -8.28 15.84 4.55
CA ILE A 156 -8.50 16.83 3.50
C ILE A 156 -7.20 17.12 2.73
N LYS A 157 -6.04 16.72 3.27
CA LYS A 157 -4.69 17.06 2.78
C LYS A 157 -4.48 18.57 2.64
N ASN A 158 -5.12 19.37 3.50
CA ASN A 158 -4.92 20.81 3.50
C ASN A 158 -3.58 21.17 4.17
N LYS A 159 -2.56 21.38 3.33
CA LYS A 159 -1.19 21.64 3.76
C LYS A 159 -1.05 22.93 4.59
N LEU A 160 -1.78 23.99 4.26
CA LEU A 160 -1.61 25.29 4.91
C LEU A 160 -2.15 25.25 6.34
N ASP A 161 -3.38 24.78 6.49
CA ASP A 161 -4.05 24.65 7.80
C ASP A 161 -3.30 23.67 8.69
N PHE A 162 -2.86 22.53 8.15
CA PHE A 162 -2.07 21.56 8.90
C PHE A 162 -0.75 22.17 9.42
N LEU A 163 0.01 22.88 8.57
CA LEU A 163 1.25 23.50 9.01
C LEU A 163 1.02 24.64 10.00
N TYR A 164 -0.09 25.36 9.89
CA TYR A 164 -0.49 26.36 10.87
C TYR A 164 -0.73 25.71 12.24
N LEU A 165 -1.51 24.61 12.28
CA LEU A 165 -1.78 23.88 13.52
C LEU A 165 -0.50 23.32 14.15
N ILE A 166 0.38 22.70 13.35
CA ILE A 166 1.66 22.20 13.84
C ILE A 166 2.53 23.31 14.43
N ARG A 167 2.59 24.49 13.80
CA ARG A 167 3.33 25.64 14.35
C ARG A 167 2.75 26.12 15.68
N GLN A 168 1.43 26.11 15.81
CA GLN A 168 0.77 26.46 17.06
C GLN A 168 1.01 25.40 18.15
N CYS A 169 0.97 24.11 17.82
CA CYS A 169 1.39 23.04 18.73
C CYS A 169 2.82 23.23 19.22
N ILE A 170 3.73 23.59 18.30
CA ILE A 170 5.14 23.89 18.63
C ILE A 170 5.23 25.09 19.56
N ARG A 171 4.55 26.20 19.24
CA ARG A 171 4.56 27.43 20.03
C ARG A 171 3.99 27.25 21.44
N CYS A 172 2.97 26.41 21.56
CA CYS A 172 2.28 26.16 22.83
C CYS A 172 2.85 24.95 23.60
N ASN A 173 3.89 24.29 23.09
CA ASN A 173 4.44 23.05 23.64
C ASN A 173 3.37 21.98 23.93
N LEU A 174 2.36 21.90 23.06
CA LEU A 174 1.24 20.98 23.21
C LEU A 174 1.36 19.86 22.16
N LEU A 175 1.32 18.62 22.62
CA LEU A 175 1.37 17.44 21.74
C LEU A 175 -0.03 16.82 21.62
N PRO A 176 -0.44 16.39 20.40
CA PRO A 176 -1.65 15.61 20.22
C PRO A 176 -1.49 14.20 20.82
N SER A 177 -2.55 13.39 20.80
CA SER A 177 -2.44 11.99 21.20
C SER A 177 -1.41 11.23 20.36
N ASN A 178 -0.88 10.16 20.95
CA ASN A 178 0.22 9.36 20.38
C ASN A 178 -0.04 8.90 18.94
N GLU A 179 -1.24 8.42 18.63
CA GLU A 179 -1.59 7.90 17.30
C GLU A 179 -1.68 9.02 16.25
N VAL A 180 -2.31 10.13 16.62
CA VAL A 180 -2.41 11.32 15.75
C VAL A 180 -1.03 11.93 15.54
N PHE A 181 -0.20 11.99 16.59
CA PHE A 181 1.16 12.50 16.50
C PHE A 181 2.00 11.71 15.51
N ILE A 182 1.98 10.37 15.59
CA ILE A 182 2.70 9.51 14.63
C ILE A 182 2.21 9.76 13.19
N SER A 183 0.90 9.94 13.01
CA SER A 183 0.31 10.25 11.69
C SER A 183 0.77 11.60 11.17
N CYS A 184 0.83 12.63 12.03
CA CYS A 184 1.39 13.94 11.71
C CYS A 184 2.87 13.85 11.33
N LEU A 185 3.68 13.07 12.07
CA LEU A 185 5.10 12.89 11.78
C LEU A 185 5.34 12.20 10.43
N LYS A 186 4.55 11.18 10.09
CA LYS A 186 4.58 10.52 8.77
C LYS A 186 4.21 11.50 7.65
N TYR A 187 3.23 12.36 7.88
CA TYR A 187 2.84 13.36 6.88
C TYR A 187 3.94 14.44 6.71
N LEU A 188 4.53 14.92 7.82
CA LEU A 188 5.63 15.88 7.79
C LEU A 188 6.88 15.34 7.09
N SER A 189 7.22 14.05 7.30
CA SER A 189 8.35 13.42 6.62
C SER A 189 8.12 13.30 5.12
N THR A 190 6.89 12.98 4.70
CA THR A 190 6.50 12.96 3.27
C THR A 190 6.53 14.37 2.66
N GLN A 191 6.13 15.40 3.41
CA GLN A 191 6.14 16.80 2.98
C GLN A 191 7.51 17.48 3.06
N ARG A 192 8.57 16.74 3.43
CA ARG A 192 9.97 17.21 3.49
C ARG A 192 10.18 18.34 4.51
N LYS A 193 9.41 18.36 5.59
CA LYS A 193 9.38 19.44 6.59
C LYS A 193 10.31 19.15 7.77
N LEU A 194 11.62 19.18 7.52
CA LEU A 194 12.65 18.84 8.51
C LEU A 194 12.65 19.78 9.74
N GLN A 195 12.56 21.09 9.54
CA GLN A 195 12.56 22.07 10.63
C GLN A 195 11.43 21.83 11.64
N GLN A 196 10.24 21.45 11.15
CA GLN A 196 9.11 21.13 12.01
C GLN A 196 9.33 19.82 12.77
N LEU A 197 9.97 18.83 12.15
CA LEU A 197 10.33 17.56 12.82
C LEU A 197 11.40 17.76 13.90
N GLU A 198 12.37 18.65 13.67
CA GLU A 198 13.39 19.01 14.67
C GLU A 198 12.76 19.72 15.86
N ALA A 199 11.95 20.75 15.61
CA ALA A 199 11.24 21.46 16.68
C ALA A 199 10.32 20.53 17.49
N LEU A 200 9.63 19.58 16.84
CA LEU A 200 8.82 18.58 17.54
C LEU A 200 9.68 17.60 18.36
N ALA A 201 10.86 17.21 17.87
CA ALA A 201 11.79 16.39 18.63
C ALA A 201 12.31 17.13 19.87
N ASP A 202 12.57 18.44 19.76
CA ASP A 202 12.99 19.28 20.89
C ASP A 202 11.90 19.35 21.96
N ILE A 203 10.64 19.48 21.56
CA ILE A 203 9.49 19.46 22.47
C ILE A 203 9.37 18.09 23.14
N CYS A 204 9.50 16.99 22.39
CA CYS A 204 9.50 15.65 22.99
C CYS A 204 10.62 15.49 24.03
N ARG A 205 11.80 16.07 23.80
CA ARG A 205 12.90 16.08 24.77
C ARG A 205 12.58 16.94 25.99
N LEU A 206 12.05 18.14 25.79
CA LEU A 206 11.68 19.07 26.86
C LEU A 206 10.61 18.48 27.79
N LEU A 207 9.60 17.84 27.21
CA LEU A 207 8.50 17.21 27.93
C LEU A 207 8.84 15.80 28.44
N LYS A 208 10.07 15.30 28.21
CA LYS A 208 10.49 13.92 28.49
C LYS A 208 9.50 12.89 27.98
N HIS A 209 8.92 13.14 26.80
CA HIS A 209 7.93 12.28 26.19
C HIS A 209 8.56 10.93 25.81
N PRO A 210 7.87 9.78 26.00
CA PRO A 210 8.42 8.46 25.67
C PRO A 210 8.97 8.36 24.25
N PHE A 211 8.39 9.10 23.31
CA PHE A 211 8.80 9.12 21.90
C PHE A 211 10.21 9.61 21.63
N ALA A 212 10.81 10.43 22.51
CA ALA A 212 12.22 10.80 22.39
C ALA A 212 13.12 9.55 22.49
N HIS A 213 12.80 8.64 23.42
CA HIS A 213 13.52 7.38 23.57
C HIS A 213 13.05 6.32 22.57
N THR A 214 11.73 6.11 22.42
CA THR A 214 11.16 5.07 21.54
C THR A 214 11.62 5.23 20.09
N TYR A 215 11.70 6.46 19.58
CA TYR A 215 12.06 6.72 18.18
C TYR A 215 13.41 7.40 18.01
N ALA A 216 14.30 7.35 19.01
CA ALA A 216 15.64 7.93 18.95
C ALA A 216 15.64 9.38 18.42
N ASP A 217 14.95 10.28 19.12
CA ASP A 217 14.74 11.68 18.72
C ASP A 217 14.09 11.84 17.33
N LEU A 218 13.12 10.97 17.03
CA LEU A 218 12.37 10.91 15.78
C LEU A 218 13.25 10.60 14.55
N ALA A 219 14.36 9.89 14.74
CA ALA A 219 15.30 9.52 13.67
C ALA A 219 14.64 8.86 12.45
N PRO A 220 13.69 7.91 12.57
CA PRO A 220 13.02 7.30 11.41
C PRO A 220 12.29 8.32 10.54
N PHE A 221 11.66 9.34 11.15
CA PHE A 221 10.91 10.36 10.43
C PHE A 221 11.83 11.41 9.80
N LYS A 222 12.86 11.83 10.54
CA LYS A 222 13.89 12.77 10.05
C LYS A 222 14.64 12.19 8.86
N ALA A 223 15.02 10.92 8.93
CA ALA A 223 15.71 10.23 7.85
C ALA A 223 14.88 10.20 6.55
N ILE A 224 13.59 9.84 6.63
CA ILE A 224 12.70 9.87 5.45
C ILE A 224 12.56 11.29 4.89
N ALA A 225 12.47 12.30 5.76
CA ALA A 225 12.40 13.70 5.32
C ALA A 225 13.68 14.16 4.60
N LEU A 226 14.85 13.81 5.15
CA LEU A 226 16.17 14.10 4.59
C LEU A 226 16.37 13.38 3.25
N TRP A 227 15.96 12.12 3.19
CA TRP A 227 16.01 11.31 1.98
C TRP A 227 15.20 11.94 0.85
N ASN A 228 13.95 12.31 1.14
CA ASN A 228 13.09 12.99 0.18
C ASN A 228 13.63 14.38 -0.23
N ASN A 229 14.47 15.01 0.57
CA ASN A 229 15.15 16.27 0.23
C ASN A 229 16.38 16.08 -0.69
N GLY A 230 16.79 14.85 -0.98
CA GLY A 230 17.97 14.53 -1.79
C GLY A 230 19.26 14.39 -0.99
N ASN A 231 19.22 14.53 0.33
CA ASN A 231 20.40 14.40 1.19
C ASN A 231 20.56 12.94 1.66
N ALA A 232 20.90 12.05 0.72
CA ALA A 232 20.98 10.60 0.95
C ALA A 232 21.96 10.23 2.08
N ASP A 233 23.18 10.76 2.06
CA ASP A 233 24.22 10.41 3.05
C ASP A 233 23.79 10.78 4.47
N VAL A 234 23.25 11.98 4.66
CA VAL A 234 22.79 12.46 5.96
C VAL A 234 21.57 11.64 6.44
N ALA A 235 20.67 11.25 5.53
CA ALA A 235 19.53 10.40 5.84
C ALA A 235 19.98 9.02 6.34
N LEU A 236 20.92 8.37 5.63
CA LEU A 236 21.45 7.06 5.99
C LEU A 236 22.22 7.11 7.32
N MET A 237 23.05 8.14 7.53
CA MET A 237 23.75 8.33 8.80
C MET A 237 22.79 8.60 9.97
N THR A 238 21.68 9.31 9.72
CA THR A 238 20.64 9.54 10.73
C THR A 238 19.95 8.23 11.12
N LEU A 239 19.66 7.35 10.15
CA LEU A 239 19.15 6.01 10.45
C LEU A 239 20.15 5.17 11.23
N HIS A 240 21.42 5.16 10.82
CA HIS A 240 22.47 4.39 11.48
C HIS A 240 22.57 4.77 12.96
N ARG A 241 22.72 6.07 13.26
CA ARG A 241 22.82 6.59 14.64
C ARG A 241 21.56 6.31 15.47
N GLY A 242 20.38 6.41 14.84
CA GLY A 242 19.10 6.14 15.50
C GLY A 242 18.79 4.65 15.69
N TYR A 243 19.53 3.75 15.02
CA TYR A 243 19.19 2.33 14.94
C TYR A 243 19.25 1.65 16.31
N GLY A 244 20.39 1.76 16.99
CA GLY A 244 20.60 1.11 18.29
C GLY A 244 19.59 1.53 19.36
N VAL A 245 19.32 2.83 19.46
CA VAL A 245 18.35 3.36 20.43
C VAL A 245 16.92 2.89 20.09
N SER A 246 16.56 2.88 18.80
CA SER A 246 15.24 2.42 18.36
C SER A 246 15.04 0.91 18.56
N MET A 247 16.11 0.10 18.66
CA MET A 247 16.01 -1.35 18.90
C MET A 247 15.52 -1.73 20.30
N THR A 248 15.61 -0.80 21.25
CA THR A 248 15.21 -1.02 22.65
C THR A 248 13.71 -1.22 22.83
N THR A 249 12.90 -0.63 21.95
CA THR A 249 11.44 -0.71 21.97
C THR A 249 10.92 -1.44 20.73
N GLU A 250 9.83 -2.18 20.86
CA GLU A 250 9.24 -2.88 19.71
C GLU A 250 8.71 -1.91 18.64
N GLU A 251 8.05 -0.83 19.08
CA GLU A 251 7.52 0.21 18.21
C GLU A 251 8.63 0.96 17.46
N GLY A 252 9.68 1.35 18.17
CA GLY A 252 10.88 1.97 17.59
C GLY A 252 11.52 1.08 16.54
N ARG A 253 11.71 -0.20 16.88
CA ARG A 253 12.25 -1.23 15.97
C ARG A 253 11.42 -1.35 14.71
N ARG A 254 10.10 -1.42 14.85
CA ARG A 254 9.18 -1.51 13.71
C ARG A 254 9.29 -0.27 12.82
N MET A 255 9.32 0.92 13.42
CA MET A 255 9.36 2.18 12.68
C MET A 255 10.67 2.40 11.94
N ILE A 256 11.82 2.14 12.58
CA ILE A 256 13.13 2.33 11.93
C ILE A 256 13.37 1.31 10.81
N ARG A 257 12.94 0.06 11.01
CA ARG A 257 12.96 -0.98 9.96
C ARG A 257 12.05 -0.63 8.79
N THR A 258 10.90 0.00 9.05
CA THR A 258 10.00 0.50 8.00
C THR A 258 10.66 1.63 7.22
N ALA A 259 11.27 2.61 7.90
CA ALA A 259 12.00 3.69 7.26
C ALA A 259 13.15 3.18 6.38
N PHE A 260 13.94 2.23 6.90
CA PHE A 260 15.03 1.61 6.15
C PHE A 260 14.53 0.89 4.89
N ARG A 261 13.42 0.14 5.01
CA ARG A 261 12.79 -0.53 3.86
C ARG A 261 12.33 0.47 2.80
N THR A 262 11.65 1.54 3.20
CA THR A 262 11.18 2.59 2.28
C THR A 262 12.34 3.23 1.53
N ILE A 263 13.41 3.59 2.25
CA ILE A 263 14.61 4.15 1.62
C ILE A 263 15.24 3.14 0.65
N SER A 264 15.37 1.88 1.04
CA SER A 264 15.91 0.82 0.16
C SER A 264 15.10 0.63 -1.12
N GLU A 265 13.78 0.71 -1.04
CA GLU A 265 12.87 0.63 -2.19
C GLU A 265 13.00 1.83 -3.12
N GLU A 266 13.15 3.03 -2.56
CA GLU A 266 13.30 4.27 -3.32
C GLU A 266 14.69 4.40 -3.98
N THR A 267 15.76 3.91 -3.35
CA THR A 267 17.12 3.93 -3.92
C THR A 267 17.16 3.28 -5.30
N LEU A 268 16.54 2.11 -5.44
CA LEU A 268 16.51 1.41 -6.72
C LEU A 268 15.60 2.08 -7.75
N ALA A 269 14.51 2.70 -7.31
CA ALA A 269 13.65 3.46 -8.21
C ALA A 269 14.37 4.68 -8.80
N GLN A 270 15.24 5.33 -8.00
CA GLN A 270 16.02 6.49 -8.42
C GLN A 270 17.33 6.13 -9.16
N LYS A 271 17.70 4.84 -9.20
CA LYS A 271 18.84 4.28 -9.96
C LYS A 271 20.21 4.94 -9.68
N SER A 272 20.50 5.28 -8.43
CA SER A 272 21.81 5.80 -8.04
C SER A 272 22.70 4.71 -7.45
N GLU A 273 23.66 4.21 -8.25
CA GLU A 273 24.62 3.19 -7.84
C GLU A 273 25.45 3.63 -6.63
N ALA A 274 25.91 4.89 -6.62
CA ALA A 274 26.67 5.45 -5.50
C ALA A 274 25.88 5.38 -4.18
N VAL A 275 24.59 5.71 -4.22
CA VAL A 275 23.72 5.66 -3.05
C VAL A 275 23.41 4.22 -2.62
N LEU A 276 23.34 3.28 -3.58
CA LEU A 276 23.21 1.86 -3.26
C LEU A 276 24.44 1.32 -2.51
N VAL A 277 25.65 1.69 -2.94
CA VAL A 277 26.89 1.33 -2.24
C VAL A 277 26.88 1.87 -0.81
N SER A 278 26.53 3.15 -0.62
CA SER A 278 26.40 3.75 0.71
C SER A 278 25.33 3.05 1.58
N LEU A 279 24.20 2.68 0.98
CA LEU A 279 23.14 1.93 1.66
C LEU A 279 23.61 0.53 2.09
N MET A 280 24.35 -0.18 1.24
CA MET A 280 24.95 -1.47 1.55
C MET A 280 25.95 -1.35 2.70
N ASP A 281 26.81 -0.34 2.70
CA ASP A 281 27.78 -0.12 3.77
C ASP A 281 27.12 0.17 5.12
N VAL A 282 26.06 0.98 5.11
CA VAL A 282 25.26 1.24 6.32
C VAL A 282 24.53 -0.03 6.78
N ALA A 283 24.01 -0.84 5.86
CA ALA A 283 23.38 -2.12 6.22
C ALA A 283 24.39 -3.10 6.86
N ARG A 284 25.60 -3.19 6.30
CA ARG A 284 26.69 -4.00 6.84
C ARG A 284 27.14 -3.50 8.22
N ALA A 285 27.26 -2.19 8.40
CA ALA A 285 27.61 -1.58 9.68
C ALA A 285 26.56 -1.88 10.76
N ILE A 286 25.27 -1.69 10.45
CA ILE A 286 24.17 -2.04 11.36
C ILE A 286 24.19 -3.53 11.73
N HIS A 287 24.44 -4.41 10.76
CA HIS A 287 24.55 -5.84 11.05
C HIS A 287 25.75 -6.17 11.95
N ARG A 288 26.91 -5.53 11.76
CA ARG A 288 28.09 -5.72 12.63
C ARG A 288 27.83 -5.24 14.06
N GLU A 289 27.16 -4.10 14.23
CA GLU A 289 26.92 -3.49 15.54
C GLU A 289 25.76 -4.13 16.31
N HIS A 290 24.67 -4.46 15.60
CA HIS A 290 23.42 -4.89 16.24
C HIS A 290 23.02 -6.34 15.93
N LYS A 291 23.80 -7.06 15.11
CA LYS A 291 23.51 -8.43 14.65
C LYS A 291 22.12 -8.58 14.04
N ASP A 292 21.62 -7.51 13.40
CA ASP A 292 20.29 -7.50 12.81
C ASP A 292 20.37 -7.77 11.29
N ILE A 293 20.13 -9.02 10.90
CA ILE A 293 20.14 -9.44 9.50
C ILE A 293 19.00 -8.82 8.67
N PHE A 294 17.95 -8.29 9.32
CA PHE A 294 16.79 -7.75 8.62
C PHE A 294 17.16 -6.64 7.63
N VAL A 295 18.10 -5.78 8.02
CA VAL A 295 18.52 -4.62 7.23
C VAL A 295 19.22 -5.06 5.95
N VAL A 296 20.15 -6.01 6.08
CA VAL A 296 20.83 -6.64 4.94
C VAL A 296 19.82 -7.38 4.05
N ALA A 297 18.88 -8.11 4.63
CA ALA A 297 17.84 -8.81 3.88
C ALA A 297 16.92 -7.85 3.09
N CYS A 298 16.67 -6.63 3.61
CA CYS A 298 15.95 -5.61 2.87
C CYS A 298 16.73 -5.16 1.64
N VAL A 299 18.02 -4.82 1.78
CA VAL A 299 18.87 -4.42 0.66
C VAL A 299 18.98 -5.55 -0.37
N TRP A 300 19.26 -6.77 0.09
CA TRP A 300 19.34 -7.96 -0.75
C TRP A 300 18.10 -8.15 -1.61
N LYS A 301 16.91 -8.13 -1.00
CA LYS A 301 15.65 -8.33 -1.74
C LYS A 301 15.47 -7.27 -2.81
N GLN A 302 15.77 -6.02 -2.50
CA GLN A 302 15.66 -4.95 -3.48
C GLN A 302 16.63 -5.21 -4.65
N CYS A 303 17.91 -5.47 -4.36
CA CYS A 303 18.93 -5.74 -5.37
C CYS A 303 18.59 -6.96 -6.24
N PHE A 304 18.06 -8.02 -5.64
CA PHE A 304 17.66 -9.25 -6.31
C PHE A 304 16.52 -9.04 -7.32
N VAL A 305 15.53 -8.23 -6.94
CA VAL A 305 14.36 -7.92 -7.79
C VAL A 305 14.71 -6.95 -8.92
N SER A 306 15.81 -6.21 -8.80
CA SER A 306 16.25 -5.28 -9.84
C SER A 306 16.48 -5.98 -11.17
N ASP A 307 16.20 -5.26 -12.25
CA ASP A 307 16.46 -5.69 -13.62
C ASP A 307 17.94 -5.49 -14.02
N TRP A 308 18.70 -4.74 -13.21
CA TRP A 308 20.10 -4.41 -13.50
C TRP A 308 21.05 -5.53 -13.05
N PHE A 309 21.94 -5.92 -13.94
CA PHE A 309 22.93 -6.98 -13.67
C PHE A 309 23.85 -6.66 -12.49
N CYS A 310 24.31 -5.41 -12.34
CA CYS A 310 25.19 -5.02 -11.23
C CYS A 310 24.52 -5.19 -9.86
N ASP A 311 23.23 -4.84 -9.76
CA ASP A 311 22.44 -5.02 -8.53
C ASP A 311 22.26 -6.51 -8.23
N GLN A 312 21.97 -7.31 -9.25
CA GLN A 312 21.80 -8.75 -9.11
C GLN A 312 23.10 -9.42 -8.66
N LYS A 313 24.24 -9.02 -9.21
CA LYS A 313 25.56 -9.48 -8.76
C LYS A 313 25.80 -9.12 -7.30
N SER A 314 25.48 -7.87 -6.91
CA SER A 314 25.59 -7.42 -5.52
C SER A 314 24.68 -8.22 -4.58
N ALA A 315 23.48 -8.63 -5.04
CA ALA A 315 22.60 -9.50 -4.28
C ALA A 315 23.19 -10.91 -4.10
N GLY A 316 23.84 -11.46 -5.14
CA GLY A 316 24.57 -12.73 -5.06
C GLY A 316 25.69 -12.66 -4.02
N GLU A 317 26.54 -11.63 -4.09
CA GLU A 317 27.63 -11.42 -3.14
C GLU A 317 27.14 -11.28 -1.69
N LEU A 318 26.03 -10.57 -1.46
CA LEU A 318 25.41 -10.48 -0.13
C LEU A 318 24.91 -11.85 0.36
N LEU A 319 24.31 -12.64 -0.51
CA LEU A 319 23.77 -13.95 -0.15
C LEU A 319 24.90 -14.93 0.19
N GLU A 320 25.97 -14.95 -0.58
CA GLU A 320 27.15 -15.79 -0.33
C GLU A 320 27.86 -15.41 0.98
N HIS A 321 27.95 -14.11 1.28
CA HIS A 321 28.65 -13.63 2.46
C HIS A 321 27.92 -13.92 3.78
N TYR A 322 26.58 -13.89 3.79
CA TYR A 322 25.78 -14.01 5.00
C TYR A 322 24.99 -15.33 5.05
N LYS A 323 25.46 -16.32 5.81
CA LYS A 323 24.74 -17.59 6.04
C LYS A 323 23.35 -17.38 6.65
N GLU A 324 23.23 -16.45 7.59
CA GLU A 324 21.93 -16.08 8.20
C GLU A 324 20.93 -15.58 7.16
N LEU A 325 21.41 -14.91 6.10
CA LEU A 325 20.57 -14.47 4.99
C LEU A 325 20.11 -15.66 4.16
N GLN A 326 20.99 -16.62 3.86
CA GLN A 326 20.63 -17.85 3.13
C GLN A 326 19.50 -18.61 3.83
N GLU A 327 19.63 -18.82 5.15
CA GLU A 327 18.58 -19.48 5.93
C GLU A 327 17.27 -18.67 5.96
N LEU A 328 17.36 -17.34 6.06
CA LEU A 328 16.19 -16.47 6.07
C LEU A 328 15.44 -16.52 4.74
N VAL A 329 16.18 -16.51 3.62
CA VAL A 329 15.62 -16.59 2.27
C VAL A 329 14.98 -17.96 2.05
N GLU A 330 15.64 -19.05 2.44
CA GLU A 330 15.11 -20.41 2.38
C GLU A 330 13.79 -20.55 3.12
N ARG A 331 13.74 -20.13 4.39
CA ARG A 331 12.52 -20.16 5.23
C ARG A 331 11.38 -19.33 4.63
N ARG A 332 11.70 -18.38 3.73
CA ARG A 332 10.75 -17.48 3.08
C ARG A 332 10.58 -17.76 1.59
N ALA A 333 10.99 -18.93 1.11
CA ALA A 333 10.90 -19.28 -0.30
C ALA A 333 9.48 -19.15 -0.87
N SER A 334 8.48 -19.73 -0.20
CA SER A 334 7.09 -19.71 -0.70
C SER A 334 6.47 -18.31 -0.73
N PRO A 335 6.58 -17.47 0.34
CA PRO A 335 6.17 -16.07 0.30
C PRO A 335 6.89 -15.23 -0.76
N LEU A 336 8.20 -15.42 -0.94
CA LEU A 336 8.99 -14.70 -1.94
C LEU A 336 8.54 -15.05 -3.35
N CYS A 337 8.44 -16.36 -3.66
CA CYS A 337 7.95 -16.86 -4.93
C CYS A 337 6.55 -16.33 -5.24
N SER A 338 5.62 -16.44 -4.29
CA SER A 338 4.26 -15.88 -4.42
C SER A 338 4.26 -14.37 -4.68
N SER A 339 5.16 -13.63 -4.02
CA SER A 339 5.30 -12.18 -4.19
C SER A 339 5.83 -11.80 -5.58
N PHE A 340 6.71 -12.60 -6.19
CA PHE A 340 7.24 -12.37 -7.53
C PHE A 340 6.24 -12.77 -8.61
N LEU A 341 5.59 -13.93 -8.45
CA LEU A 341 4.51 -14.39 -9.34
C LEU A 341 3.32 -13.43 -9.34
N GLY A 342 2.95 -12.89 -8.17
CA GLY A 342 1.90 -11.87 -8.07
C GLY A 342 2.22 -10.57 -8.81
N ARG A 343 3.51 -10.29 -9.07
CA ARG A 343 3.98 -9.16 -9.89
C ARG A 343 4.24 -9.56 -11.35
N ASN A 344 3.93 -10.80 -11.74
CA ASN A 344 4.26 -11.39 -13.05
C ASN A 344 5.76 -11.34 -13.39
N ASN A 345 6.64 -11.37 -12.37
CA ASN A 345 8.09 -11.43 -12.57
C ASN A 345 8.54 -12.90 -12.47
N VAL A 346 8.38 -13.62 -13.58
CA VAL A 346 8.73 -15.04 -13.70
C VAL A 346 10.27 -15.22 -13.72
N ASP A 347 11.00 -14.27 -14.30
CA ASP A 347 12.47 -14.29 -14.35
C ASP A 347 13.10 -14.24 -12.96
N ALA A 348 12.55 -13.45 -12.03
CA ALA A 348 12.99 -13.44 -10.63
C ALA A 348 12.73 -14.79 -9.94
N VAL A 349 11.69 -15.53 -10.32
CA VAL A 349 11.41 -16.86 -9.77
C VAL A 349 12.38 -17.90 -10.33
N HIS A 350 12.70 -17.86 -11.62
CA HIS A 350 13.72 -18.72 -12.20
C HIS A 350 15.08 -18.48 -11.56
N ARG A 351 15.52 -17.22 -11.43
CA ARG A 351 16.75 -16.86 -10.70
C ARG A 351 16.72 -17.35 -9.26
N LEU A 352 15.56 -17.29 -8.59
CA LEU A 352 15.44 -17.77 -7.21
C LEU A 352 15.60 -19.30 -7.13
N ILE A 353 15.07 -20.04 -8.11
CA ILE A 353 15.26 -21.49 -8.24
C ILE A 353 16.75 -21.81 -8.48
N GLU A 354 17.41 -21.09 -9.39
CA GLU A 354 18.85 -21.26 -9.66
C GLU A 354 19.68 -21.06 -8.39
N VAL A 355 19.40 -20.00 -7.61
CA VAL A 355 20.06 -19.73 -6.34
C VAL A 355 19.84 -20.87 -5.33
N TYR A 356 18.62 -21.40 -5.22
CA TYR A 356 18.35 -22.53 -4.33
C TYR A 356 19.06 -23.81 -4.77
N LEU A 357 19.19 -24.04 -6.07
CA LEU A 357 19.95 -25.17 -6.60
C LEU A 357 21.45 -25.02 -6.31
N GLN A 358 22.02 -23.83 -6.49
CA GLN A 358 23.43 -23.53 -6.18
C GLN A 358 23.75 -23.77 -4.71
N HIS A 359 22.86 -23.40 -3.79
CA HIS A 359 23.02 -23.61 -2.35
C HIS A 359 22.47 -24.95 -1.83
N GLN A 360 22.08 -25.87 -2.70
CA GLN A 360 21.55 -27.21 -2.35
C GLN A 360 20.26 -27.18 -1.48
N GLN A 361 19.48 -26.11 -1.55
CA GLN A 361 18.23 -25.92 -0.79
C GLN A 361 17.03 -26.56 -1.50
N ARG A 362 17.00 -27.90 -1.54
CA ARG A 362 15.97 -28.67 -2.27
C ARG A 362 14.55 -28.39 -1.80
N SER A 363 14.31 -28.26 -0.50
CA SER A 363 12.97 -28.00 0.07
C SER A 363 12.35 -26.68 -0.46
N ALA A 364 13.15 -25.62 -0.50
CA ALA A 364 12.78 -24.30 -1.01
C ALA A 364 12.56 -24.32 -2.52
N CYS A 365 13.42 -25.02 -3.26
CA CYS A 365 13.29 -25.22 -4.70
C CYS A 365 11.99 -25.96 -5.07
N ALA A 366 11.64 -27.05 -4.38
CA ALA A 366 10.39 -27.80 -4.62
C ALA A 366 9.16 -26.92 -4.39
N SER A 367 9.19 -26.13 -3.31
CA SER A 367 8.13 -25.18 -3.00
C SER A 367 7.95 -24.13 -4.10
N CYS A 368 9.05 -23.64 -4.67
CA CYS A 368 9.01 -22.66 -5.76
C CYS A 368 8.52 -23.26 -7.07
N LEU A 369 8.96 -24.47 -7.43
CA LEU A 369 8.51 -25.19 -8.62
C LEU A 369 7.02 -25.51 -8.56
N SER A 370 6.53 -25.95 -7.41
CA SER A 370 5.09 -26.19 -7.19
C SER A 370 4.25 -24.92 -7.36
N LEU A 371 4.72 -23.78 -6.83
CA LEU A 371 4.04 -22.50 -6.99
C LEU A 371 4.08 -21.98 -8.43
N LEU A 372 5.22 -22.14 -9.10
CA LEU A 372 5.40 -21.77 -10.50
C LEU A 372 4.47 -22.61 -11.40
N PHE A 373 4.36 -23.92 -11.15
CA PHE A 373 3.42 -24.79 -11.85
C PHE A 373 1.99 -24.29 -11.70
N ASN A 374 1.55 -24.03 -10.46
CA ASN A 374 0.18 -23.54 -10.20
C ASN A 374 -0.08 -22.22 -10.93
N TYR A 375 0.92 -21.33 -10.98
CA TYR A 375 0.81 -20.07 -11.68
C TYR A 375 0.65 -20.25 -13.20
N GLN A 376 1.43 -21.14 -13.82
CA GLN A 376 1.33 -21.41 -15.26
C GLN A 376 0.08 -22.21 -15.62
N TYR A 377 -0.36 -23.13 -14.75
CA TYR A 377 -1.61 -23.86 -14.88
C TYR A 377 -2.81 -22.90 -14.95
N LEU A 378 -2.87 -21.90 -14.08
CA LEU A 378 -3.92 -20.88 -14.09
C LEU A 378 -3.94 -20.05 -15.39
N ARG A 379 -2.80 -19.96 -16.08
CA ARG A 379 -2.67 -19.31 -17.40
C ARG A 379 -2.95 -20.26 -18.57
N LYS A 380 -3.19 -21.54 -18.29
CA LYS A 380 -3.37 -22.62 -19.29
C LYS A 380 -2.18 -22.79 -20.24
N ASP A 381 -0.97 -22.50 -19.77
CA ASP A 381 0.25 -22.69 -20.57
C ASP A 381 0.77 -24.13 -20.42
N LEU A 382 0.33 -25.02 -21.32
CA LEU A 382 0.72 -26.43 -21.31
C LEU A 382 2.22 -26.61 -21.52
N ARG A 383 2.86 -25.78 -22.37
CA ARG A 383 4.28 -25.91 -22.66
C ARG A 383 5.11 -25.59 -21.42
N ALA A 384 4.81 -24.49 -20.75
CA ALA A 384 5.49 -24.12 -19.51
C ALA A 384 5.26 -25.18 -18.41
N CYS A 385 4.03 -25.69 -18.26
CA CYS A 385 3.74 -26.77 -17.32
C CYS A 385 4.53 -28.06 -17.63
N ALA A 386 4.64 -28.45 -18.90
CA ALA A 386 5.39 -29.65 -19.31
C ALA A 386 6.89 -29.52 -19.00
N GLU A 387 7.50 -28.36 -19.28
CA GLU A 387 8.90 -28.10 -18.94
C GLU A 387 9.15 -28.11 -17.42
N ILE A 388 8.20 -27.59 -16.62
CA ILE A 388 8.29 -27.65 -15.15
C ILE A 388 8.20 -29.09 -14.66
N VAL A 389 7.27 -29.90 -15.16
CA VAL A 389 7.14 -31.33 -14.81
C VAL A 389 8.42 -32.09 -15.17
N LYS A 390 8.96 -31.84 -16.37
CA LYS A 390 10.23 -32.42 -16.81
C LYS A 390 11.38 -32.04 -15.88
N SER A 391 11.50 -30.76 -15.54
CA SER A 391 12.52 -30.24 -14.61
C SER A 391 12.38 -30.85 -13.22
N CYS A 392 11.15 -31.00 -12.71
CA CYS A 392 10.85 -31.68 -11.45
C CYS A 392 11.29 -33.14 -11.47
N SER A 393 11.11 -33.84 -12.60
CA SER A 393 11.56 -35.22 -12.77
C SER A 393 13.09 -35.32 -12.80
N GLU A 394 13.76 -34.46 -13.56
CA GLU A 394 15.23 -34.42 -13.67
C GLU A 394 15.91 -34.06 -12.34
N LEU A 395 15.29 -33.20 -11.53
CA LEU A 395 15.79 -32.78 -10.22
C LEU A 395 15.40 -33.74 -9.08
N GLU A 396 14.68 -34.84 -9.37
CA GLU A 396 14.14 -35.79 -8.38
C GLU A 396 13.23 -35.12 -7.33
N MET A 397 12.45 -34.11 -7.75
CA MET A 397 11.59 -33.30 -6.91
C MET A 397 10.17 -33.28 -7.48
N PRO A 398 9.44 -34.41 -7.38
CA PRO A 398 8.16 -34.58 -8.05
C PRO A 398 7.10 -33.63 -7.48
N LEU A 399 6.19 -33.19 -8.36
CA LEU A 399 5.01 -32.42 -7.97
C LEU A 399 4.00 -33.31 -7.23
N ASN A 400 3.12 -32.68 -6.45
CA ASN A 400 2.08 -33.38 -5.71
C ASN A 400 1.08 -34.05 -6.66
N GLU A 401 0.42 -35.12 -6.21
CA GLU A 401 -0.57 -35.88 -6.99
C GLU A 401 -1.65 -34.98 -7.63
N LEU A 402 -2.17 -34.01 -6.87
CA LEU A 402 -3.14 -33.02 -7.37
C LEU A 402 -2.61 -32.20 -8.56
N GLN A 403 -1.31 -31.86 -8.55
CA GLN A 403 -0.70 -31.08 -9.63
C GLN A 403 -0.45 -31.95 -10.87
N ASN A 404 -0.18 -33.24 -10.67
CA ASN A 404 -0.11 -34.20 -11.76
C ASN A 404 -1.49 -34.42 -12.40
N GLU A 405 -2.56 -34.52 -11.59
CA GLU A 405 -3.95 -34.55 -12.10
C GLU A 405 -4.30 -33.28 -12.87
N GLN A 406 -3.92 -32.11 -12.37
CA GLN A 406 -4.08 -30.82 -13.05
C GLN A 406 -3.33 -30.77 -14.39
N PHE A 407 -2.11 -31.30 -14.43
CA PHE A 407 -1.35 -31.38 -15.68
C PHE A 407 -2.07 -32.27 -16.70
N LEU A 408 -2.56 -33.44 -16.28
CA LEU A 408 -3.30 -34.36 -17.13
C LEU A 408 -4.62 -33.76 -17.63
N SER A 409 -5.35 -33.01 -16.79
CA SER A 409 -6.58 -32.35 -17.23
C SER A 409 -6.31 -31.28 -18.29
N LEU A 410 -5.23 -30.50 -18.16
CA LEU A 410 -4.84 -29.55 -19.23
C LEU A 410 -4.44 -30.26 -20.52
N PHE A 411 -3.75 -31.38 -20.42
CA PHE A 411 -3.33 -32.16 -21.58
C PHE A 411 -4.53 -32.77 -22.32
N LEU A 412 -5.51 -33.29 -21.58
CA LEU A 412 -6.72 -33.89 -22.13
C LEU A 412 -7.73 -32.85 -22.66
N ASP A 413 -7.88 -31.70 -21.98
CA ASP A 413 -8.79 -30.62 -22.43
C ASP A 413 -8.36 -29.98 -23.76
N GLN A 414 -7.09 -30.13 -24.18
CA GLN A 414 -6.61 -29.67 -25.49
C GLN A 414 -6.88 -30.65 -26.62
N SER A 415 -7.35 -31.87 -26.34
CA SER A 415 -7.60 -32.89 -27.37
C SER A 415 -8.92 -32.70 -28.15
N ASP A 416 -9.71 -31.67 -27.82
CA ASP A 416 -10.92 -31.28 -28.57
C ASP A 416 -10.81 -29.95 -29.37
N PRO A 417 -9.96 -29.84 -30.42
CA PRO A 417 -10.07 -28.77 -31.40
C PRO A 417 -10.38 -29.30 -32.82
N ILE A 418 -11.12 -30.41 -32.97
CA ILE A 418 -11.47 -30.96 -34.31
C ILE A 418 -12.98 -31.07 -34.61
N ASP A 419 -13.90 -31.01 -33.65
CA ASP A 419 -15.34 -31.25 -33.94
C ASP A 419 -16.28 -30.04 -33.81
N LYS A 420 -15.79 -28.81 -34.00
CA LYS A 420 -16.67 -27.62 -34.11
C LYS A 420 -16.53 -26.90 -35.44
N ALA A 421 -16.57 -27.67 -36.53
CA ALA A 421 -16.90 -27.15 -37.85
C ALA A 421 -17.77 -28.18 -38.57
N ASN A 422 -19.05 -28.29 -38.16
CA ASN A 422 -20.18 -28.53 -39.05
C ASN A 422 -21.51 -28.58 -38.27
N GLY A 423 -22.35 -27.57 -38.53
CA GLY A 423 -23.79 -27.73 -38.79
C GLY A 423 -24.71 -28.44 -37.79
N THR A 424 -25.76 -27.69 -37.42
CA THR A 424 -27.15 -28.14 -37.20
C THR A 424 -27.57 -28.79 -35.88
N THR A 425 -28.30 -27.98 -35.09
CA THR A 425 -29.58 -28.28 -34.39
C THR A 425 -29.76 -29.64 -33.71
N GLY A 426 -29.88 -29.64 -32.39
CA GLY A 426 -30.50 -30.75 -31.66
C GLY A 426 -30.31 -30.65 -30.15
N ALA A 427 -31.42 -30.51 -29.42
CA ALA A 427 -31.44 -30.54 -27.97
C ALA A 427 -31.04 -31.91 -27.37
N ALA A 428 -30.58 -31.85 -26.12
CA ALA A 428 -30.63 -32.89 -25.09
C ALA A 428 -29.53 -33.99 -25.06
N LYS A 429 -28.68 -33.94 -24.03
CA LYS A 429 -28.78 -34.76 -22.80
C LYS A 429 -27.44 -34.71 -22.04
N TYR A 430 -27.45 -34.15 -20.84
CA TYR A 430 -26.41 -34.41 -19.83
C TYR A 430 -26.33 -35.92 -19.59
N LYS A 431 -25.22 -36.55 -19.99
CA LYS A 431 -24.85 -37.90 -19.51
C LYS A 431 -24.02 -37.72 -18.24
N THR A 432 -24.53 -38.28 -17.15
CA THR A 432 -23.83 -38.46 -15.89
C THR A 432 -22.54 -39.29 -16.07
N PRO A 433 -21.47 -39.00 -15.32
CA PRO A 433 -20.24 -39.77 -15.39
C PRO A 433 -20.48 -41.17 -14.82
N LYS A 434 -20.10 -42.20 -15.59
CA LYS A 434 -20.10 -43.60 -15.12
C LYS A 434 -19.05 -43.74 -14.02
N SER A 435 -19.50 -44.19 -12.85
CA SER A 435 -18.66 -44.64 -11.75
C SER A 435 -17.79 -45.81 -12.21
N PHE A 436 -16.47 -45.69 -12.06
CA PHE A 436 -15.57 -46.83 -12.12
C PHE A 436 -15.60 -47.57 -10.77
N GLN A 437 -16.11 -48.80 -10.77
CA GLN A 437 -15.89 -49.75 -9.67
C GLN A 437 -14.55 -50.44 -9.90
N TYR A 438 -13.62 -50.29 -8.96
CA TYR A 438 -12.45 -51.15 -8.88
C TYR A 438 -12.88 -52.53 -8.34
N LYS A 439 -12.53 -53.60 -9.06
CA LYS A 439 -12.49 -54.95 -8.49
C LYS A 439 -11.12 -55.15 -7.86
N PHE A 440 -11.14 -55.56 -6.59
CA PHE A 440 -9.98 -55.93 -5.78
C PHE A 440 -9.20 -57.08 -6.40
#